data_AF-F8NDG4-F1
#
_entry.id   AF-F8NDG4-F1
#
_cell.length_a   1.000
_cell.length_b   1.000
_cell.length_c   1.000
_cell.angle_alpha   90.00
_cell.angle_beta   90.00
_cell.angle_gamma   90.00
#
_symmetry.space_group_name_H-M   'P 1'
#
loop_
_entity.id
_entity.type
_entity.pdbx_description
1 polymer ?
#
loop_
_entity_poly.entity_id
_entity_poly.type
_entity_poly.pdbx_seq_one_letter_code
_entity_poly.pdbx_strand_id
1 'polypeptide(L)' 'WNADTGATSHMTPHRHWVHHYTPYCVPIKLADHTVVYSAGVGTVVFNPVM' A
#
# COMPACT_ATOMS: atom_id res chain seq x y z
N TRP A 1 6.31 4.99 -6.51
CA TRP A 1 6.89 3.90 -5.72
C TRP A 1 8.26 4.37 -5.26
N ASN A 2 8.50 4.52 -3.96
CA ASN A 2 9.84 4.74 -3.41
C ASN A 2 10.35 3.38 -2.90
N ALA A 3 11.61 3.04 -3.17
CA ALA A 3 12.20 1.82 -2.63
C ALA A 3 12.49 2.05 -1.14
N ASP A 4 11.85 1.24 -0.30
CA ASP A 4 12.07 1.21 1.15
C ASP A 4 12.35 -0.24 1.55
N THR A 5 13.61 -0.54 1.87
CA THR A 5 14.03 -1.90 2.24
C THR A 5 13.45 -2.34 3.58
N GLY A 6 12.94 -1.42 4.40
CA GLY A 6 12.29 -1.72 5.68
C GLY A 6 10.81 -2.08 5.55
N ALA A 7 10.20 -1.85 4.39
CA ALA A 7 8.78 -2.11 4.17
C ALA A 7 8.54 -3.55 3.69
N THR A 8 7.63 -4.26 4.37
CA THR A 8 7.17 -5.60 3.95
C THR A 8 5.99 -5.54 2.98
N SER A 9 5.45 -4.35 2.72
CA SER A 9 4.26 -4.14 1.88
C SER A 9 4.26 -2.74 1.27
N HIS A 10 3.55 -2.59 0.17
CA HIS A 10 3.41 -1.33 -0.56
C HIS A 10 2.07 -0.68 -0.28
N MET A 11 2.07 0.66 -0.19
CA MET A 11 0.86 1.45 0.05
C MET A 11 0.68 2.49 -1.05
N THR A 12 -0.57 2.72 -1.48
CA THR A 12 -0.92 3.77 -2.44
C THR A 12 -2.30 4.35 -2.09
N PRO A 13 -2.50 5.69 -2.19
CA PRO A 13 -3.82 6.29 -2.07
C PRO A 13 -4.69 6.04 -3.32
N HIS A 14 -4.09 5.57 -4.42
CA HIS A 14 -4.78 5.34 -5.70
C HIS A 14 -5.51 3.98 -5.70
N ARG A 15 -6.63 3.91 -4.99
CA ARG A 15 -7.46 2.68 -4.90
C ARG A 15 -7.83 2.10 -6.27
N HIS A 16 -8.06 2.95 -7.28
CA HIS A 16 -8.43 2.52 -8.63
C HIS A 16 -7.29 1.80 -9.39
N TRP A 17 -6.05 1.84 -8.90
CA TRP A 17 -4.93 1.03 -9.43
C TRP A 17 -4.90 -0.39 -8.86
N VAL A 18 -5.69 -0.64 -7.82
CA VAL A 18 -5.67 -1.90 -7.06
C VAL A 18 -6.71 -2.86 -7.62
N HIS A 19 -6.23 -3.97 -8.16
CA HIS A 19 -7.04 -5.10 -8.62
C HIS A 19 -7.26 -6.11 -7.48
N HIS A 20 -8.33 -6.91 -7.58
CA HIS A 20 -8.71 -7.90 -6.57
C HIS A 20 -8.83 -7.30 -5.16
N TYR A 21 -9.35 -6.07 -5.08
CA TYR A 21 -9.43 -5.31 -3.85
C TYR A 21 -10.36 -5.99 -2.84
N THR A 22 -9.85 -6.23 -1.62
CA THR A 22 -10.65 -6.71 -0.49
C THR A 22 -10.54 -5.72 0.68
N PRO A 23 -11.65 -5.46 1.40
CA PRO A 23 -11.59 -4.72 2.65
C PRO A 23 -10.62 -5.39 3.63
N TYR A 24 -9.69 -4.61 4.15
CA TYR A 24 -8.66 -5.07 5.06
C TYR A 24 -8.22 -3.87 5.89
N CYS A 25 -8.66 -3.82 7.14
CA CYS A 25 -8.49 -2.68 8.03
C CYS A 25 -7.58 -3.07 9.18
N VAL A 26 -6.31 -2.71 9.06
CA VAL A 26 -5.29 -2.93 10.09
C VAL A 26 -4.60 -1.61 10.42
N PRO A 27 -4.15 -1.42 11.68
CA PRO A 27 -3.39 -0.23 12.06
C PRO A 27 -2.01 -0.24 11.41
N ILE A 28 -1.60 0.90 10.90
CA ILE A 28 -0.30 1.14 10.28
C ILE A 28 0.33 2.34 10.98
N LYS A 29 1.47 2.10 11.63
CA LYS A 29 2.23 3.15 12.32
C LYS A 29 3.16 3.83 11.31
N LEU A 30 2.98 5.14 11.14
CA LEU A 30 3.82 5.96 10.29
C LEU A 30 5.10 6.39 11.02
N ALA A 31 6.05 6.94 10.26
CA ALA A 31 7.35 7.37 10.79
C ALA A 31 7.23 8.52 11.82
N ASP A 32 6.18 9.33 11.73
CA ASP A 32 5.86 10.39 12.69
C ASP A 32 5.12 9.88 13.95
N HIS A 33 5.10 8.55 14.15
CA HIS A 33 4.39 7.83 15.20
C HIS A 33 2.86 7.91 15.17
N THR A 34 2.26 8.57 14.17
CA THR A 34 0.81 8.52 13.98
C THR A 34 0.38 7.13 13.51
N VAL A 35 -0.89 6.80 13.75
CA VAL A 35 -1.48 5.54 13.30
C VAL A 35 -2.60 5.86 12.32
N VAL A 36 -2.52 5.26 11.13
CA VAL A 36 -3.58 5.25 10.13
C VAL A 36 -4.11 3.84 9.97
N TYR A 37 -5.30 3.69 9.40
CA TYR A 37 -5.89 2.38 9.12
C TYR A 37 -5.93 2.14 7.61
N SER A 38 -5.53 0.94 7.19
CA SER A 38 -5.67 0.54 5.79
C SER A 38 -7.15 0.48 5.40
N ALA A 39 -7.47 0.87 4.17
CA ALA A 39 -8.82 0.68 3.64
C ALA A 39 -9.04 -0.74 3.07
N GLY A 40 -7.96 -1.36 2.58
CA GLY A 40 -7.99 -2.65 1.90
C GLY A 40 -6.65 -3.03 1.33
N VAL A 41 -6.61 -4.22 0.73
CA VAL A 41 -5.43 -4.81 0.12
C VAL A 41 -5.79 -5.39 -1.25
N GLY A 42 -4.81 -5.48 -2.13
CA GLY A 42 -4.96 -6.11 -3.43
C GLY A 42 -3.66 -6.07 -4.22
N THR A 43 -3.76 -6.29 -5.53
CA THR A 43 -2.61 -6.40 -6.42
C THR A 43 -2.55 -5.20 -7.35
N VAL A 44 -1.35 -4.66 -7.58
CA VAL A 44 -1.09 -3.61 -8.58
C VAL A 44 -0.26 -4.21 -9.71
N VAL A 45 -0.61 -3.90 -10.95
CA VAL A 45 0.20 -4.27 -12.12
C VAL A 45 1.27 -3.20 -12.31
N PHE A 46 2.53 -3.62 -12.38
CA PHE A 46 3.66 -2.76 -12.67
C PHE A 46 4.33 -3.21 -13.97
N ASN A 47 4.38 -2.32 -14.95
CA ASN A 47 5.07 -2.53 -16.22
C ASN A 47 6.35 -1.69 -16.20
N PRO A 48 7.52 -2.26 -15.92
CA PRO A 48 8.77 -1.53 -16.02
C PRO A 48 9.02 -1.14 -17.48
N VAL A 49 9.22 0.14 -17.73
CA VAL A 49 9.76 0.63 -19.00
C VAL A 49 11.28 0.54 -18.90
N MET A 50 11.91 -0.13 -19.87
CA MET A 50 13.37 -0.15 -20.05
C MET A 50 13.85 1.14 -20.70
#